data_AF-A0AA86PQ80-F1
#
_entry.id   AF-A0AA86PQ80-F1
#
_cell.length_a   1.000
_cell.length_b   1.000
_cell.length_c   1.000
_cell.angle_alpha   90.00
_cell.angle_beta   90.00
_cell.angle_gamma   90.00
#
_symmetry.space_group_name_H-M   'P 1'
#
loop_
_entity.id
_entity.type
_entity.pdbx_description
1 polymer ?
#
loop_
_entity_poly.entity_id
_entity_poly.type
_entity_poly.pdbx_seq_one_letter_code
_entity_poly.pdbx_strand_id
1 'polypeptide(L)'
;MEIQQQSIWDNMPKLQLQISYSQDKLSTANNSVVEAQEVSSLNCTPVMNDRKLNVQRKYLSGYLTTKQLVVHQILGFTLIWSIYGAAYYTFNLSNSYSILKHTFSLLGSWDSDCNPKGWYWFSAGMCLSFFVEVPIVMYIYQRLKLVNGKLAKWNASFWMVGVSAQFLVGCCPSTNSLIFGNVKFEDVHNVLAAITFICLLIGAPLNGALVGYDRRNSCTKIGKKNLFDHRFTDTCMAVILLSMSVSVFICVLGQMIDLLEIKSVPSPVWEFSLWENVIIFTLYLYLIWFPFTLPNRCDNVVSQQLIM
;
A
#
# COMPACT_ATOMS: atom_id res chain seq x y z
N MET A 1 -11.14 22.92 63.41
CA MET A 1 -11.48 21.53 63.07
C MET A 1 -10.29 20.99 62.28
N GLU A 2 -9.23 20.65 63.00
CA GLU A 2 -7.93 20.23 62.47
C GLU A 2 -7.92 18.70 62.39
N ILE A 3 -7.63 18.17 61.20
CA ILE A 3 -7.45 16.74 60.98
C ILE A 3 -5.95 16.46 61.01
N GLN A 4 -5.51 15.76 62.05
CA GLN A 4 -4.16 15.21 62.19
C GLN A 4 -3.91 14.11 61.15
N GLN A 5 -2.90 14.29 60.30
CA GLN A 5 -2.28 13.20 59.53
C GLN A 5 -1.09 12.66 60.32
N GLN A 6 -1.28 11.50 60.96
CA GLN A 6 -0.22 10.78 61.65
C GLN A 6 0.32 9.64 60.76
N SER A 7 1.64 9.61 60.64
CA SER A 7 2.54 8.65 60.00
C SER A 7 2.12 7.17 60.10
N ILE A 8 1.98 6.48 58.95
CA ILE A 8 1.82 5.02 58.82
C ILE A 8 3.02 4.44 58.04
N TRP A 9 4.25 4.90 58.31
CA TRP A 9 5.44 4.40 57.60
C TRP A 9 6.50 3.74 58.49
N ASP A 10 6.34 3.71 59.81
CA ASP A 10 7.41 3.28 60.73
C ASP A 10 7.42 1.78 61.05
N ASN A 11 6.55 0.95 60.46
CA ASN A 11 6.41 -0.48 60.80
C ASN A 11 6.53 -1.45 59.62
N MET A 12 7.35 -1.15 58.60
CA MET A 12 7.71 -2.19 57.62
C MET A 12 8.89 -3.04 58.12
N PRO A 13 8.73 -4.37 58.26
CA PRO A 13 9.83 -5.25 58.58
C PRO A 13 10.86 -5.27 57.45
N LYS A 14 12.13 -5.08 57.80
CA LYS A 14 13.27 -5.24 56.89
C LYS A 14 13.31 -6.68 56.37
N LEU A 15 12.79 -6.92 55.17
CA LEU A 15 13.06 -8.14 54.42
C LEU A 15 14.55 -8.16 54.05
N GLN A 16 15.34 -8.85 54.88
CA GLN A 16 16.68 -9.29 54.50
C GLN A 16 16.54 -10.43 53.48
N LEU A 17 16.56 -10.07 52.20
CA LEU A 17 16.77 -11.02 51.12
C LEU A 17 18.21 -11.53 51.20
N GLN A 18 18.40 -12.68 51.85
CA GLN A 18 19.59 -13.50 51.70
C GLN A 18 19.60 -14.04 50.26
N ILE A 19 20.42 -13.42 49.41
CA ILE A 19 20.75 -13.96 48.09
C ILE A 19 21.79 -15.06 48.31
N SER A 20 21.30 -16.29 48.45
CA SER A 20 22.13 -17.50 48.35
C SER A 20 22.54 -17.66 46.88
N TYR A 21 23.72 -17.15 46.54
CA TYR A 21 24.37 -17.36 45.25
C TYR A 21 24.75 -18.84 45.12
N SER A 22 23.94 -19.58 44.36
CA SER A 22 24.24 -20.92 43.88
C SER A 22 25.47 -20.86 42.94
N GLN A 23 26.57 -21.49 43.36
CA GLN A 23 27.79 -21.69 42.57
C GLN A 23 27.71 -22.88 41.57
N ASP A 24 26.53 -23.43 41.30
CA ASP A 24 26.39 -24.67 40.49
C ASP A 24 26.15 -24.44 38.98
N LYS A 25 26.43 -23.25 38.45
CA LYS A 25 26.25 -22.94 37.00
C LYS A 25 27.50 -22.48 36.28
N LEU A 26 28.69 -22.91 36.71
CA LEU A 26 29.93 -22.66 35.95
C LEU A 26 30.33 -23.79 34.98
N SER A 27 29.65 -24.95 34.98
CA SER A 27 30.01 -26.08 34.10
C SER A 27 29.15 -26.20 32.83
N THR A 28 28.09 -25.39 32.67
CA THR A 28 27.27 -25.36 31.44
C THR A 28 27.54 -24.14 30.54
N ALA A 29 28.42 -23.23 30.95
CA ALA A 29 28.77 -22.02 30.19
C ALA A 29 29.67 -22.28 28.97
N ASN A 30 30.27 -23.47 28.82
CA ASN A 30 31.12 -23.78 27.67
C ASN A 30 30.39 -24.42 26.49
N ASN A 31 29.13 -24.87 26.66
CA ASN A 31 28.34 -25.44 25.55
C ASN A 31 27.36 -24.44 24.94
N SER A 32 27.03 -23.33 25.62
CA SER A 32 26.19 -22.26 25.07
C SER A 32 26.94 -21.24 24.20
N VAL A 33 28.28 -21.25 24.23
CA VAL A 33 29.11 -20.41 23.36
C VAL A 33 29.21 -20.99 21.94
N VAL A 34 29.10 -22.31 21.79
CA VAL A 34 29.19 -22.99 20.48
C VAL A 34 27.87 -22.88 19.69
N GLU A 35 26.71 -22.93 20.36
CA GLU A 35 25.40 -22.73 19.69
C GLU A 35 25.08 -21.26 19.36
N ALA A 36 25.71 -20.30 20.05
CA ALA A 36 25.56 -18.87 19.73
C ALA A 36 26.33 -18.46 18.46
N GLN A 37 27.34 -19.22 18.05
CA GLN A 37 28.12 -18.94 16.83
C GLN A 37 27.44 -19.42 15.54
N GLU A 38 26.54 -20.40 15.59
CA GLU A 38 25.89 -20.91 14.38
C GLU A 38 24.73 -20.03 13.89
N VAL A 39 24.07 -19.29 14.79
CA VAL A 39 22.99 -18.34 14.42
C VAL A 39 23.53 -17.00 13.89
N SER A 40 24.83 -16.72 14.08
CA SER A 40 25.56 -15.57 13.52
C SER A 40 25.81 -15.68 12.02
N SER A 41 25.45 -16.80 11.39
CA SER A 41 25.67 -17.08 9.96
C SER A 41 24.40 -16.99 9.11
N LEU A 42 23.39 -16.22 9.57
CA LEU A 42 22.56 -15.43 8.66
C LEU A 42 23.42 -14.34 8.00
N ASN A 43 24.52 -14.79 7.41
CA ASN A 43 25.17 -14.21 6.28
C ASN A 43 24.05 -13.81 5.33
N CYS A 44 23.73 -12.52 5.36
CA CYS A 44 23.53 -11.75 4.15
C CYS A 44 24.84 -11.81 3.33
N THR A 45 25.35 -13.02 3.06
CA THR A 45 26.04 -13.28 1.82
C THR A 45 25.09 -12.71 0.79
N PRO A 46 25.56 -11.83 -0.10
CA PRO A 46 24.77 -11.42 -1.23
C PRO A 46 24.44 -12.70 -1.99
N VAL A 47 23.32 -13.34 -1.65
CA VAL A 47 22.67 -14.40 -2.42
C VAL A 47 22.09 -13.66 -3.61
N MET A 48 22.97 -13.25 -4.51
CA MET A 48 23.13 -13.93 -5.78
C MET A 48 24.41 -13.43 -6.42
N ASN A 49 24.92 -14.26 -7.32
CA ASN A 49 25.83 -13.92 -8.40
C ASN A 49 25.15 -12.90 -9.34
N ASP A 50 24.78 -11.74 -8.79
CA ASP A 50 23.82 -10.75 -9.30
C ASP A 50 24.38 -9.99 -10.52
N ARG A 51 25.64 -10.24 -10.88
CA ARG A 51 26.29 -9.66 -12.06
C ARG A 51 25.71 -10.17 -13.39
N LYS A 52 24.87 -11.23 -13.39
CA LYS A 52 24.29 -11.80 -14.62
C LYS A 52 22.78 -11.63 -14.79
N LEU A 53 22.05 -11.07 -13.83
CA LEU A 53 20.65 -10.74 -14.08
C LEU A 53 20.59 -9.51 -15.00
N ASN A 54 19.98 -9.68 -16.17
CA ASN A 54 19.66 -8.55 -17.05
C ASN A 54 18.86 -7.50 -16.24
N VAL A 55 19.23 -6.23 -16.41
CA VAL A 55 18.60 -5.06 -15.78
C VAL A 55 17.07 -5.15 -15.80
N GLN A 56 16.50 -5.61 -16.92
CA GLN A 56 15.05 -5.79 -17.09
C GLN A 56 14.45 -6.77 -16.07
N ARG A 57 15.08 -7.93 -15.89
CA ARG A 57 14.60 -8.96 -14.94
C ARG A 57 14.70 -8.48 -13.50
N LYS A 58 15.76 -7.73 -13.18
CA LYS A 58 15.91 -7.10 -11.85
C LYS A 58 14.76 -6.14 -11.56
N TYR A 59 14.39 -5.34 -12.56
CA TYR A 59 13.30 -4.37 -12.47
C TYR A 59 11.95 -5.05 -12.23
N LEU A 60 11.58 -6.00 -13.10
CA LEU A 60 10.31 -6.72 -13.02
C LEU A 60 10.19 -7.59 -11.77
N SER A 61 11.32 -7.98 -11.17
CA SER A 61 11.33 -8.75 -9.92
C SER A 61 11.22 -7.88 -8.67
N GLY A 62 11.20 -6.55 -8.79
CA GLY A 62 11.09 -5.62 -7.66
C GLY A 62 12.39 -5.41 -6.88
N TYR A 63 13.56 -5.75 -7.44
CA TYR A 63 14.86 -5.53 -6.79
C TYR A 63 15.41 -4.13 -7.07
N LEU A 64 14.66 -3.10 -6.66
CA LEU A 64 15.03 -1.70 -6.82
C LEU A 64 15.81 -1.20 -5.59
N THR A 65 16.81 -0.35 -5.82
CA THR A 65 17.40 0.48 -4.75
C THR A 65 16.48 1.67 -4.45
N THR A 66 16.65 2.34 -3.30
CA THR A 66 15.88 3.55 -2.97
C THR A 66 15.99 4.63 -4.06
N LYS A 67 17.20 4.88 -4.58
CA LYS A 67 17.41 5.83 -5.67
C LYS A 67 16.64 5.44 -6.94
N GLN A 68 16.66 4.16 -7.30
CA GLN A 68 15.92 3.65 -8.47
C GLN A 68 14.41 3.74 -8.26
N LEU A 69 13.91 3.43 -7.05
CA LEU A 69 12.50 3.56 -6.70
C LEU A 69 12.02 5.02 -6.79
N VAL A 70 12.78 5.97 -6.25
CA VAL A 70 12.48 7.41 -6.34
C VAL A 70 12.40 7.85 -7.81
N VAL A 71 13.41 7.53 -8.61
CA VAL A 71 13.43 7.90 -10.03
C VAL A 71 12.26 7.26 -10.78
N HIS A 72 11.99 5.98 -10.55
CA HIS A 72 10.85 5.27 -11.15
C HIS A 72 9.52 5.96 -10.84
N GLN A 73 9.28 6.27 -9.56
CA GLN A 73 8.04 6.90 -9.15
C GLN A 73 7.90 8.33 -9.68
N ILE A 74 8.96 9.14 -9.68
CA ILE A 74 8.90 10.51 -10.23
C ILE A 74 8.60 10.45 -11.73
N LEU A 75 9.34 9.64 -12.48
CA LEU A 75 9.13 9.52 -13.93
C LEU A 75 7.74 8.96 -14.25
N GLY A 76 7.33 7.91 -13.54
CA GLY A 76 5.99 7.32 -13.68
C GLY A 76 4.89 8.32 -13.36
N PHE A 77 5.02 9.04 -12.24
CA PHE A 77 4.08 10.09 -11.83
C PHE A 77 3.95 11.17 -12.89
N THR A 78 5.07 11.78 -13.29
CA THR A 78 5.07 12.87 -14.25
C THR A 78 4.49 12.41 -15.59
N LEU A 79 4.86 11.22 -16.06
CA LEU A 79 4.39 10.72 -17.35
C LEU A 79 2.89 10.41 -17.34
N ILE A 80 2.41 9.66 -16.34
CA ILE A 80 0.99 9.29 -16.21
C ILE A 80 0.12 10.54 -16.10
N TRP A 81 0.47 11.47 -15.21
CA TRP A 81 -0.34 12.68 -14.99
C TRP A 81 -0.27 13.66 -16.16
N SER A 82 0.84 13.70 -16.91
CA SER A 82 0.90 14.49 -18.15
C SER A 82 -0.06 13.95 -19.20
N ILE A 83 -0.18 12.62 -19.31
CA ILE A 83 -1.10 11.96 -20.23
C ILE A 83 -2.56 12.18 -19.81
N TYR A 84 -2.89 12.04 -18.52
CA TYR A 84 -4.22 12.40 -18.02
C TYR A 84 -4.52 13.89 -18.17
N GLY A 85 -3.52 14.76 -17.98
CA GLY A 85 -3.63 16.19 -18.25
C GLY A 85 -3.96 16.48 -19.72
N ALA A 86 -3.37 15.73 -20.66
CA ALA A 86 -3.71 15.82 -22.07
C ALA A 86 -5.14 15.36 -22.34
N ALA A 87 -5.58 14.24 -21.76
CA ALA A 87 -6.97 13.77 -21.85
C ALA A 87 -7.97 14.81 -21.33
N TYR A 88 -7.65 15.43 -20.19
CA TYR A 88 -8.43 16.51 -19.58
C TYR A 88 -8.47 17.75 -20.47
N TYR A 89 -7.33 18.17 -21.03
CA TYR A 89 -7.25 19.35 -21.90
C TYR A 89 -8.07 19.20 -23.19
N THR A 90 -8.19 17.97 -23.70
CA THR A 90 -9.02 17.67 -24.87
C THR A 90 -10.52 17.54 -24.58
N PHE A 91 -10.92 17.57 -23.31
CA PHE A 91 -12.32 17.48 -22.92
C PHE A 91 -13.11 18.69 -23.43
N ASN A 92 -14.33 18.46 -23.92
CA ASN A 92 -15.09 19.50 -24.61
C ASN A 92 -15.41 20.67 -23.67
N LEU A 93 -15.04 21.90 -24.07
CA LEU A 93 -15.29 23.11 -23.28
C LEU A 93 -16.78 23.39 -23.04
N SER A 94 -17.67 22.92 -23.93
CA SER A 94 -19.12 23.10 -23.76
C SER A 94 -19.71 22.22 -22.64
N ASN A 95 -19.07 21.09 -22.33
CA ASN A 95 -19.36 20.23 -21.19
C ASN A 95 -18.13 20.25 -20.27
N SER A 96 -17.93 21.31 -19.50
CA SER A 96 -16.74 21.39 -18.64
C SER A 96 -16.68 20.19 -17.68
N TYR A 97 -15.64 19.35 -17.83
CA TYR A 97 -15.39 18.26 -16.89
C TYR A 97 -15.30 18.82 -15.47
N SER A 98 -15.90 18.10 -14.54
CA SER A 98 -15.87 18.45 -13.13
C SER A 98 -15.83 17.16 -12.32
N ILE A 99 -14.82 17.06 -11.44
CA ILE A 99 -14.65 15.93 -10.51
C ILE A 99 -15.90 15.71 -9.65
N LEU A 100 -16.69 16.77 -9.41
CA LEU A 100 -17.93 16.68 -8.63
C LEU A 100 -19.08 16.03 -9.39
N LYS A 101 -19.05 16.05 -10.73
CA LYS A 101 -20.18 15.61 -11.57
C LYS A 101 -19.84 14.38 -12.41
N HIS A 102 -18.57 14.24 -12.78
CA HIS A 102 -18.11 13.28 -13.76
C HIS A 102 -17.14 12.31 -13.11
N THR A 103 -17.37 11.02 -13.34
CA THR A 103 -16.42 9.97 -12.98
C THR A 103 -15.12 10.15 -13.74
N PHE A 104 -14.03 9.67 -13.16
CA PHE A 104 -12.70 9.77 -13.79
C PHE A 104 -12.67 9.03 -15.15
N SER A 105 -13.44 7.95 -15.26
CA SER A 105 -13.59 7.12 -16.46
C SER A 105 -14.20 7.84 -17.67
N LEU A 106 -14.96 8.93 -17.49
CA LEU A 106 -15.54 9.68 -18.61
C LEU A 106 -14.49 10.35 -19.49
N LEU A 107 -13.30 10.61 -18.96
CA LEU A 107 -12.16 11.07 -19.75
C LEU A 107 -11.74 10.06 -20.83
N GLY A 108 -12.07 8.77 -20.63
CA GLY A 108 -11.79 7.67 -21.54
C GLY A 108 -12.95 7.26 -22.44
N SER A 109 -14.07 7.99 -22.44
CA SER A 109 -15.20 7.67 -23.32
C SER A 109 -15.11 8.41 -24.64
N TRP A 110 -15.35 7.69 -25.74
CA TRP A 110 -15.48 8.29 -27.07
C TRP A 110 -16.91 8.71 -27.43
N ASP A 111 -17.86 8.56 -26.51
CA ASP A 111 -19.23 9.01 -26.72
C ASP A 111 -19.27 10.54 -26.92
N SER A 112 -20.22 11.03 -27.72
CA SER A 112 -20.23 12.42 -28.18
C SER A 112 -20.40 13.46 -27.07
N ASP A 113 -21.02 13.07 -25.96
CA ASP A 113 -21.24 13.85 -24.75
C ASP A 113 -20.05 13.82 -23.76
N CYS A 114 -19.05 12.97 -24.04
CA CYS A 114 -17.88 12.75 -23.21
C CYS A 114 -16.59 13.34 -23.82
N ASN A 115 -15.57 12.53 -24.10
CA ASN A 115 -14.24 12.96 -24.59
C ASN A 115 -13.85 12.32 -25.94
N PRO A 116 -14.64 12.51 -27.01
CA PRO A 116 -14.44 11.81 -28.29
C PRO A 116 -13.07 12.08 -28.95
N LYS A 117 -12.44 13.22 -28.64
CA LYS A 117 -11.13 13.59 -29.20
C LYS A 117 -9.94 13.21 -28.31
N GLY A 118 -10.20 12.85 -27.05
CA GLY A 118 -9.18 12.70 -26.02
C GLY A 118 -9.14 11.34 -25.34
N TRP A 119 -10.14 10.48 -25.59
CA TRP A 119 -10.31 9.20 -24.91
C TRP A 119 -9.05 8.31 -24.94
N TYR A 120 -8.32 8.31 -26.06
CA TYR A 120 -7.14 7.47 -26.22
C TYR A 120 -5.98 7.90 -25.32
N TRP A 121 -5.91 9.17 -24.92
CA TRP A 121 -4.94 9.63 -23.92
C TRP A 121 -5.25 8.99 -22.56
N PHE A 122 -6.51 8.98 -22.15
CA PHE A 122 -6.91 8.34 -20.91
C PHE A 122 -6.61 6.83 -20.92
N SER A 123 -6.99 6.12 -21.99
CA SER A 123 -6.67 4.71 -22.17
C SER A 123 -5.16 4.45 -22.13
N ALA A 124 -4.36 5.28 -22.80
CA ALA A 124 -2.90 5.17 -22.76
C ALA A 124 -2.34 5.39 -21.35
N GLY A 125 -2.89 6.36 -20.60
CA GLY A 125 -2.51 6.63 -19.21
C GLY A 125 -2.79 5.44 -18.28
N MET A 126 -3.96 4.82 -18.40
CA MET A 126 -4.36 3.63 -17.64
C MET A 126 -3.51 2.40 -18.00
N CYS A 127 -3.21 2.19 -19.28
CA CYS A 127 -2.32 1.12 -19.71
C CYS A 127 -0.88 1.35 -19.21
N LEU A 128 -0.41 2.59 -19.25
CA LEU A 128 0.92 2.95 -18.77
C LEU A 128 1.05 2.80 -17.26
N SER A 129 0.02 3.16 -16.49
CA SER A 129 0.05 3.04 -15.03
C SER A 129 0.27 1.60 -14.59
N PHE A 130 -0.32 0.61 -15.28
CA PHE A 130 -0.01 -0.81 -15.06
C PHE A 130 1.49 -1.12 -15.15
N PHE A 131 2.17 -0.66 -16.20
CA PHE A 131 3.60 -0.91 -16.37
C PHE A 131 4.45 -0.21 -15.30
N VAL A 132 4.00 0.93 -14.79
CA VAL A 132 4.64 1.65 -13.68
C VAL A 132 4.37 0.95 -12.34
N GLU A 133 3.16 0.44 -12.12
CA GLU A 133 2.75 -0.11 -10.83
C GLU A 133 3.27 -1.53 -10.60
N VAL A 134 3.40 -2.37 -11.64
CA VAL A 134 3.92 -3.75 -11.50
C VAL A 134 5.28 -3.82 -10.78
N PRO A 135 6.32 -3.05 -11.17
CA PRO A 135 7.58 -3.01 -10.43
C PRO A 135 7.43 -2.58 -8.96
N ILE A 136 6.47 -1.68 -8.67
CA ILE A 136 6.20 -1.20 -7.31
C ILE A 136 5.54 -2.29 -6.47
N VAL A 137 4.54 -2.99 -7.00
CA VAL A 137 3.90 -4.14 -6.34
C VAL A 137 4.92 -5.22 -6.04
N MET A 138 5.79 -5.53 -7.00
CA MET A 138 6.86 -6.51 -6.81
C MET A 138 7.89 -6.02 -5.79
N TYR A 139 8.24 -4.74 -5.78
CA TYR A 139 9.10 -4.15 -4.75
C TYR A 139 8.50 -4.35 -3.35
N ILE A 140 7.24 -3.98 -3.15
CA ILE A 140 6.50 -4.16 -1.88
C ILE A 140 6.53 -5.63 -1.46
N TYR A 141 6.24 -6.56 -2.37
CA TYR A 141 6.32 -8.00 -2.12
C TYR A 141 7.71 -8.43 -1.62
N GLN A 142 8.79 -7.99 -2.28
CA GLN A 142 10.16 -8.37 -1.89
C GLN A 142 10.54 -7.91 -0.47
N ARG A 143 9.93 -6.83 0.01
CA ARG A 143 10.13 -6.30 1.36
C ARG A 143 9.26 -7.04 2.37
N LEU A 144 7.95 -7.12 2.12
CA LEU A 144 7.02 -7.72 3.06
C LEU A 144 7.14 -9.24 3.19
N LYS A 145 7.70 -9.93 2.18
CA LYS A 145 7.98 -11.38 2.29
C LYS A 145 8.99 -11.73 3.38
N LEU A 146 9.80 -10.77 3.82
CA LEU A 146 10.74 -10.93 4.95
C LEU A 146 10.00 -11.02 6.30
N VAL A 147 8.80 -10.47 6.37
CA VAL A 147 7.93 -10.50 7.55
C VAL A 147 7.12 -11.80 7.58
N ASN A 148 6.36 -12.04 6.51
CA ASN A 148 5.53 -13.23 6.36
C ASN A 148 5.33 -13.54 4.87
N GLY A 149 6.07 -14.53 4.36
CA GLY A 149 6.07 -14.86 2.93
C GLY A 149 4.70 -15.27 2.38
N LYS A 150 3.87 -15.96 3.17
CA LYS A 150 2.54 -16.42 2.73
C LYS A 150 1.58 -15.24 2.60
N LEU A 151 1.50 -14.39 3.62
CA LEU A 151 0.61 -13.23 3.61
C LEU A 151 1.08 -12.17 2.58
N ALA A 152 2.39 -11.97 2.45
CA ALA A 152 2.95 -11.11 1.41
C ALA A 152 2.63 -11.60 -0.01
N LYS A 153 2.62 -12.93 -0.25
CA LYS A 153 2.21 -13.51 -1.53
C LYS A 153 0.74 -13.23 -1.83
N TRP A 154 -0.15 -13.46 -0.87
CA TRP A 154 -1.58 -13.15 -1.02
C TRP A 154 -1.81 -11.68 -1.33
N ASN A 155 -1.18 -10.80 -0.56
CA ASN A 155 -1.22 -9.36 -0.79
C ASN A 155 -0.76 -9.00 -2.21
N ALA A 156 0.41 -9.49 -2.63
CA ALA A 156 0.94 -9.25 -3.98
C ALA A 156 -0.01 -9.77 -5.07
N SER A 157 -0.66 -10.92 -4.87
CA SER A 157 -1.66 -11.43 -5.80
C SER A 157 -2.85 -10.48 -5.96
N PHE A 158 -3.41 -9.95 -4.86
CA PHE A 158 -4.50 -8.98 -4.93
C PHE A 158 -4.07 -7.70 -5.68
N TRP A 159 -2.90 -7.14 -5.33
CA TRP A 159 -2.37 -6.00 -6.06
C TRP A 159 -2.18 -6.31 -7.55
N MET A 160 -1.58 -7.45 -7.90
CA MET A 160 -1.37 -7.84 -9.30
C MET A 160 -2.66 -8.03 -10.07
N VAL A 161 -3.70 -8.63 -9.47
CA VAL A 161 -5.02 -8.74 -10.10
C VAL A 161 -5.64 -7.35 -10.29
N GLY A 162 -5.55 -6.48 -9.28
CA GLY A 162 -6.06 -5.11 -9.36
C GLY A 162 -5.41 -4.31 -10.48
N VAL A 163 -4.08 -4.24 -10.54
CA VAL A 163 -3.38 -3.49 -11.59
C VAL A 163 -3.57 -4.12 -12.99
N SER A 164 -3.73 -5.44 -13.08
CA SER A 164 -4.03 -6.10 -14.35
C SER A 164 -5.45 -5.80 -14.83
N ALA A 165 -6.43 -5.76 -13.90
CA ALA A 165 -7.78 -5.33 -14.22
C ALA A 165 -7.79 -3.85 -14.66
N GLN A 166 -7.01 -2.98 -14.01
CA GLN A 166 -6.83 -1.58 -14.40
C GLN A 166 -6.26 -1.42 -15.81
N PHE A 167 -5.30 -2.25 -16.21
CA PHE A 167 -4.83 -2.29 -17.60
C PHE A 167 -5.97 -2.59 -18.56
N LEU A 168 -6.80 -3.59 -18.24
CA LEU A 168 -7.96 -3.96 -19.04
C LEU A 168 -9.04 -2.86 -19.06
N VAL A 169 -9.23 -2.11 -17.97
CA VAL A 169 -10.07 -0.91 -17.95
C VAL A 169 -9.58 0.11 -18.99
N GLY A 170 -8.26 0.28 -19.11
CA GLY A 170 -7.65 1.12 -20.16
C GLY A 170 -7.94 0.62 -21.58
N CYS A 171 -7.97 -0.71 -21.78
CA CYS A 171 -8.31 -1.34 -23.05
C CYS A 171 -9.82 -1.36 -23.38
N CYS A 172 -10.67 -1.24 -22.36
CA CYS A 172 -12.13 -1.28 -22.47
C CYS A 172 -12.71 0.06 -22.00
N PRO A 173 -12.71 1.11 -22.85
CA PRO A 173 -13.20 2.43 -22.45
C PRO A 173 -14.69 2.41 -22.08
N SER A 174 -15.13 3.37 -21.25
CA SER A 174 -16.51 3.46 -20.80
C SER A 174 -17.39 4.11 -21.87
N THR A 175 -17.94 3.32 -22.79
CA THR A 175 -18.77 3.78 -23.92
C THR A 175 -19.98 2.88 -24.10
N ASN A 176 -21.07 3.47 -24.56
CA ASN A 176 -22.30 2.76 -24.92
C ASN A 176 -22.20 1.87 -26.16
N SER A 177 -21.04 1.88 -26.83
CA SER A 177 -20.80 1.08 -28.03
C SER A 177 -20.83 -0.42 -27.73
N LEU A 178 -21.36 -1.22 -28.66
CA LEU A 178 -21.42 -2.67 -28.55
C LEU A 178 -20.05 -3.31 -28.85
N ILE A 179 -19.62 -4.27 -28.04
CA ILE A 179 -18.44 -5.11 -28.30
C ILE A 179 -18.84 -6.30 -29.18
N PHE A 180 -19.81 -7.07 -28.70
CA PHE A 180 -20.28 -8.29 -29.35
C PHE A 180 -21.73 -8.59 -28.94
N GLY A 181 -22.61 -8.78 -29.92
CA GLY A 181 -24.04 -8.95 -29.66
C GLY A 181 -24.61 -7.75 -28.89
N ASN A 182 -25.18 -8.02 -27.72
CA ASN A 182 -25.80 -7.00 -26.84
C ASN A 182 -24.90 -6.52 -25.70
N VAL A 183 -23.63 -6.94 -25.66
CA VAL A 183 -22.69 -6.55 -24.59
C VAL A 183 -22.07 -5.20 -24.93
N LYS A 184 -22.21 -4.20 -24.05
CA LYS A 184 -21.59 -2.89 -24.22
C LYS A 184 -20.17 -2.86 -23.65
N PHE A 185 -19.35 -1.95 -24.16
CA PHE A 185 -18.05 -1.65 -23.57
C PHE A 185 -18.16 -1.16 -22.12
N GLU A 186 -19.16 -0.33 -21.84
CA GLU A 186 -19.50 0.14 -20.49
C GLU A 186 -19.72 -1.00 -19.48
N ASP A 187 -20.43 -2.06 -19.86
CA ASP A 187 -20.69 -3.20 -18.97
C ASP A 187 -19.38 -3.89 -18.55
N VAL A 188 -18.51 -4.14 -19.52
CA VAL A 188 -17.19 -4.76 -19.29
C VAL A 188 -16.29 -3.82 -18.50
N HIS A 189 -16.26 -2.53 -18.84
CA HIS A 189 -15.52 -1.50 -18.12
C HIS A 189 -15.89 -1.48 -16.64
N ASN A 190 -17.19 -1.43 -16.34
CA ASN A 190 -17.70 -1.34 -14.97
C ASN A 190 -17.33 -2.58 -14.14
N VAL A 191 -17.40 -3.78 -14.72
CA VAL A 191 -16.95 -5.02 -14.04
C VAL A 191 -15.45 -4.98 -13.77
N LEU A 192 -14.62 -4.57 -14.74
CA LEU A 192 -13.17 -4.48 -14.58
C LEU A 192 -12.76 -3.40 -13.57
N ALA A 193 -13.45 -2.26 -13.56
CA ALA A 193 -13.26 -1.20 -12.59
C ALA A 193 -13.60 -1.70 -11.17
N ALA A 194 -14.72 -2.41 -11.01
CA ALA A 194 -15.09 -3.02 -9.73
C ALA A 194 -14.04 -4.02 -9.24
N ILE A 195 -13.56 -4.91 -10.11
CA ILE A 195 -12.47 -5.87 -9.78
C ILE A 195 -11.21 -5.12 -9.36
N THR A 196 -10.84 -4.05 -10.08
CA THR A 196 -9.71 -3.18 -9.76
C THR A 196 -9.86 -2.64 -8.35
N PHE A 197 -10.95 -1.93 -8.05
CA PHE A 197 -11.16 -1.34 -6.73
C PHE A 197 -11.18 -2.37 -5.61
N ILE A 198 -11.94 -3.47 -5.75
CA ILE A 198 -12.01 -4.52 -4.73
C ILE A 198 -10.62 -5.08 -4.41
N CYS A 199 -9.84 -5.41 -5.43
CA CYS A 199 -8.53 -6.02 -5.22
C CYS A 199 -7.54 -5.04 -4.58
N LEU A 200 -7.49 -3.79 -5.03
CA LEU A 200 -6.60 -2.77 -4.44
C LEU A 200 -7.04 -2.40 -3.00
N LEU A 201 -8.35 -2.30 -2.76
CA LEU A 201 -8.94 -2.05 -1.44
C LEU A 201 -8.71 -3.19 -0.44
N ILE A 202 -8.55 -4.43 -0.91
CA ILE A 202 -8.13 -5.56 -0.05
C ILE A 202 -6.61 -5.55 0.16
N GLY A 203 -5.83 -5.22 -0.88
CA GLY A 203 -4.38 -5.17 -0.82
C GLY A 203 -3.83 -4.13 0.18
N ALA A 204 -4.41 -2.93 0.23
CA ALA A 204 -3.92 -1.89 1.15
C ALA A 204 -4.04 -2.27 2.65
N PRO A 205 -5.19 -2.79 3.16
CA PRO A 205 -5.29 -3.32 4.51
C PRO A 205 -4.33 -4.48 4.79
N LEU A 206 -4.08 -5.36 3.81
CA LEU A 206 -3.13 -6.47 3.98
C LEU A 206 -1.68 -5.99 4.16
N ASN A 207 -1.29 -4.91 3.49
CA ASN A 207 -0.03 -4.23 3.77
C ASN A 207 0.03 -3.72 5.22
N GLY A 208 -1.03 -3.07 5.70
CA GLY A 208 -1.14 -2.63 7.10
C GLY A 208 -1.08 -3.79 8.10
N ALA A 209 -1.76 -4.90 7.82
CA ALA A 209 -1.72 -6.11 8.63
C ALA A 209 -0.32 -6.73 8.71
N LEU A 210 0.44 -6.70 7.60
CA LEU A 210 1.83 -7.15 7.57
C LEU A 210 2.75 -6.27 8.42
N VAL A 211 2.60 -4.94 8.36
CA VAL A 211 3.35 -4.01 9.22
C VAL A 211 3.02 -4.25 10.69
N GLY A 212 1.73 -4.36 11.04
CA GLY A 212 1.29 -4.67 12.40
C GLY A 212 1.79 -6.04 12.90
N TYR A 213 1.85 -7.03 12.02
CA TYR A 213 2.41 -8.36 12.33
C TYR A 213 3.91 -8.28 12.63
N ASP A 214 4.69 -7.50 11.86
CA ASP A 214 6.11 -7.28 12.15
C ASP A 214 6.31 -6.63 13.52
N ARG A 215 5.54 -5.57 13.81
CA ARG A 215 5.58 -4.86 15.09
C ARG A 215 5.33 -5.81 16.26
N ARG A 216 4.25 -6.60 16.20
CA ARG A 216 3.88 -7.54 17.26
C ARG A 216 4.97 -8.58 17.52
N ASN A 217 5.59 -9.11 16.46
CA ASN A 217 6.58 -10.19 16.59
C ASN A 217 8.00 -9.70 16.90
N SER A 218 8.32 -8.44 16.57
CA SER A 218 9.57 -7.81 16.95
C SER A 218 9.58 -7.45 18.43
N CYS A 219 8.44 -7.04 19.00
CA CYS A 219 8.31 -6.78 20.43
C CYS A 219 8.43 -8.04 21.31
N THR A 220 8.12 -9.23 20.80
CA THR A 220 8.16 -10.48 21.58
C THR A 220 9.52 -11.17 21.59
N LYS A 221 10.43 -10.81 20.67
CA LYS A 221 11.78 -11.38 20.59
C LYS A 221 12.80 -10.37 21.10
N ILE A 222 13.17 -10.52 22.38
CA ILE A 222 14.23 -9.72 23.02
C ILE A 222 15.47 -9.73 22.12
N GLY A 223 15.92 -8.55 21.70
CA GLY A 223 17.14 -8.35 20.89
C GLY A 223 16.94 -8.23 19.37
N LYS A 224 15.74 -8.43 18.81
CA LYS A 224 15.50 -8.17 17.38
C LYS A 224 15.07 -6.71 17.16
N LYS A 225 15.87 -5.94 16.42
CA LYS A 225 15.46 -4.63 15.92
C LYS A 225 14.27 -4.81 14.95
N ASN A 226 13.28 -3.93 15.06
CA ASN A 226 12.16 -3.85 14.11
C ASN A 226 12.70 -3.73 12.69
N LEU A 227 12.03 -4.38 11.72
CA LEU A 227 12.37 -4.21 10.32
C LEU A 227 11.92 -2.84 9.80
N PHE A 228 10.84 -2.27 10.38
CA PHE A 228 10.24 -1.01 9.95
C PHE A 228 10.29 0.05 11.05
N ASP A 229 10.30 1.33 10.64
CA ASP A 229 9.93 2.42 11.52
C ASP A 229 8.40 2.48 11.63
N HIS A 230 7.89 1.86 12.70
CA HIS A 230 6.45 1.67 12.90
C HIS A 230 5.70 2.97 13.18
N ARG A 231 6.32 3.98 13.81
CA ARG A 231 5.56 5.17 14.28
C ARG A 231 5.00 5.98 13.12
N PHE A 232 5.84 6.31 12.15
CA PHE A 232 5.42 7.08 10.99
C PHE A 232 4.54 6.23 10.05
N THR A 233 4.94 4.97 9.82
CA THR A 233 4.22 4.06 8.93
C THR A 233 2.81 3.77 9.41
N ASP A 234 2.61 3.51 10.70
CA ASP A 234 1.30 3.17 11.27
C ASP A 234 0.32 4.33 11.17
N THR A 235 0.75 5.56 11.49
CA THR A 235 -0.12 6.75 11.45
C THR A 235 -0.59 7.03 10.03
N CYS A 236 0.33 7.09 9.07
CA CYS A 236 -0.02 7.34 7.68
C CYS A 236 -0.87 6.21 7.08
N MET A 237 -0.57 4.95 7.40
CA MET A 237 -1.40 3.82 6.98
C MET A 237 -2.82 3.92 7.55
N ALA A 238 -2.96 4.28 8.83
CA ALA A 238 -4.27 4.46 9.46
C ALA A 238 -5.07 5.58 8.79
N VAL A 239 -4.43 6.73 8.50
CA VAL A 239 -5.07 7.85 7.79
C VAL A 239 -5.55 7.45 6.40
N ILE A 240 -4.70 6.73 5.64
CA ILE A 240 -5.04 6.28 4.29
C ILE A 240 -6.18 5.26 4.32
N LEU A 241 -6.09 4.25 5.19
CA LEU A 241 -7.14 3.24 5.31
C LEU A 241 -8.46 3.84 5.79
N LEU A 242 -8.42 4.82 6.70
CA LEU A 242 -9.59 5.56 7.13
C LEU A 242 -10.20 6.35 5.97
N SER A 243 -9.39 7.09 5.22
CA SER A 243 -9.84 7.84 4.05
C SER A 243 -10.49 6.92 3.00
N MET A 244 -9.88 5.78 2.70
CA MET A 244 -10.43 4.77 1.78
C MET A 244 -11.76 4.19 2.30
N SER A 245 -11.82 3.85 3.59
CA SER A 245 -13.03 3.27 4.21
C SER A 245 -14.19 4.26 4.22
N VAL A 246 -13.93 5.52 4.58
CA VAL A 246 -14.93 6.60 4.54
C VAL A 246 -15.42 6.82 3.11
N SER A 247 -14.51 6.85 2.14
CA SER A 247 -14.90 7.08 0.75
C SER A 247 -15.75 5.93 0.19
N VAL A 248 -15.39 4.68 0.47
CA VAL A 248 -16.20 3.51 0.08
C VAL A 248 -17.56 3.53 0.76
N PHE A 249 -17.60 3.84 2.06
CA PHE A 249 -18.86 3.94 2.80
C PHE A 249 -19.79 5.00 2.18
N ILE A 250 -19.25 6.17 1.82
CA ILE A 250 -20.06 7.23 1.22
C ILE A 250 -20.48 6.87 -0.22
N CYS A 251 -19.63 6.22 -1.02
CA CYS A 251 -20.03 5.69 -2.32
C CYS A 251 -21.23 4.73 -2.21
N VAL A 252 -21.16 3.78 -1.29
CA VAL A 252 -22.23 2.80 -1.07
C VAL A 252 -23.49 3.50 -0.57
N LEU A 253 -23.37 4.43 0.38
CA LEU A 253 -24.51 5.16 0.91
C LEU A 253 -25.16 6.05 -0.16
N GLY A 254 -24.38 6.73 -1.00
CA GLY A 254 -24.86 7.51 -2.14
C GLY A 254 -25.66 6.64 -3.11
N GLN A 255 -25.11 5.48 -3.51
CA GLN A 255 -25.82 4.53 -4.37
C GLN A 255 -27.12 4.01 -3.71
N MET A 256 -27.11 3.76 -2.40
CA MET A 256 -28.33 3.36 -1.69
C MET A 256 -29.39 4.46 -1.67
N ILE A 257 -28.99 5.73 -1.49
CA ILE A 257 -29.88 6.89 -1.54
C ILE A 257 -30.54 7.00 -2.92
N ASP A 258 -29.74 6.84 -3.98
CA ASP A 258 -30.22 6.86 -5.38
C ASP A 258 -31.21 5.71 -5.65
N LEU A 259 -30.88 4.49 -5.21
CA LEU A 259 -31.75 3.31 -5.35
C LEU A 259 -33.06 3.44 -4.57
N LEU A 260 -33.06 4.18 -3.46
CA LEU A 260 -34.25 4.45 -2.65
C LEU A 260 -35.03 5.69 -3.11
N GLU A 261 -34.59 6.34 -4.19
CA GLU A 261 -35.18 7.57 -4.75
C GLU A 261 -35.42 8.68 -3.71
N ILE A 262 -34.52 8.84 -2.73
CA ILE A 262 -34.68 9.84 -1.66
C ILE A 262 -34.36 11.24 -2.22
N LYS A 263 -35.36 11.88 -2.81
CA LYS A 263 -35.25 13.20 -3.49
C LYS A 263 -34.82 14.38 -2.59
N SER A 264 -34.78 14.18 -1.27
CA SER A 264 -34.55 15.24 -0.30
C SER A 264 -33.10 15.41 0.13
N VAL A 265 -32.16 14.61 -0.36
CA VAL A 265 -30.74 14.71 0.00
C VAL A 265 -30.04 15.67 -0.97
N PRO A 266 -29.81 16.94 -0.60
CA PRO A 266 -29.26 17.93 -1.51
C PRO A 266 -27.77 18.08 -1.18
N SER A 267 -26.87 17.37 -1.86
CA SER A 267 -25.45 17.76 -1.79
C SER A 267 -24.58 17.08 -2.85
N PRO A 268 -23.64 17.82 -3.47
CA PRO A 268 -22.54 17.23 -4.25
C PRO A 268 -21.64 16.30 -3.42
N VAL A 269 -21.78 16.30 -2.08
CA VAL A 269 -21.06 15.38 -1.18
C VAL A 269 -21.58 13.94 -1.29
N TRP A 270 -22.76 13.69 -1.85
CA TRP A 270 -23.26 12.32 -2.03
C TRP A 270 -23.05 11.77 -3.43
N GLU A 271 -22.48 12.57 -4.32
CA GLU A 271 -22.20 12.19 -5.71
C GLU A 271 -21.11 11.13 -5.76
N PHE A 272 -21.42 9.99 -6.38
CA PHE A 272 -20.48 8.88 -6.58
C PHE A 272 -19.18 9.35 -7.26
N SER A 273 -19.29 10.24 -8.25
CA SER A 273 -18.17 10.80 -9.02
C SER A 273 -17.09 11.41 -8.13
N LEU A 274 -17.47 12.18 -7.09
CA LEU A 274 -16.51 12.79 -6.19
C LEU A 274 -15.70 11.74 -5.43
N TRP A 275 -16.38 10.77 -4.83
CA TRP A 275 -15.73 9.78 -3.98
C TRP A 275 -14.94 8.74 -4.77
N GLU A 276 -15.37 8.40 -5.98
CA GLU A 276 -14.55 7.62 -6.90
C GLU A 276 -13.20 8.30 -7.13
N ASN A 277 -13.20 9.60 -7.45
CA ASN A 277 -11.97 10.37 -7.63
C ASN A 277 -11.12 10.37 -6.34
N VAL A 278 -11.73 10.63 -5.17
CA VAL A 278 -11.02 10.60 -3.87
C VAL A 278 -10.36 9.25 -3.61
N ILE A 279 -11.03 8.13 -3.92
CA ILE A 279 -10.48 6.77 -3.78
C ILE A 279 -9.29 6.59 -4.72
N ILE A 280 -9.42 6.97 -5.99
CA ILE A 280 -8.34 6.86 -6.99
C ILE A 280 -7.11 7.65 -6.54
N PHE A 281 -7.28 8.92 -6.17
CA PHE A 281 -6.18 9.77 -5.70
C PHE A 281 -5.54 9.21 -4.42
N THR A 282 -6.34 8.73 -3.46
CA THR A 282 -5.84 8.15 -2.21
C THR A 282 -5.05 6.86 -2.46
N LEU A 283 -5.55 5.97 -3.31
CA LEU A 283 -4.85 4.74 -3.72
C LEU A 283 -3.53 5.05 -4.43
N TYR A 284 -3.52 6.07 -5.30
CA TYR A 284 -2.33 6.45 -6.03
C TYR A 284 -1.27 7.08 -5.12
N LEU A 285 -1.67 7.99 -4.22
CA LEU A 285 -0.79 8.55 -3.19
C LEU A 285 -0.24 7.45 -2.27
N TYR A 286 -1.07 6.48 -1.92
CA TYR A 286 -0.65 5.31 -1.16
C TYR A 286 0.44 4.50 -1.87
N LEU A 287 0.25 4.20 -3.16
CA LEU A 287 1.23 3.46 -3.97
C LEU A 287 2.58 4.18 -4.11
N ILE A 288 2.58 5.51 -4.07
CA ILE A 288 3.80 6.33 -4.07
C ILE A 288 4.47 6.28 -2.71
N TRP A 289 3.71 6.63 -1.66
CA TRP A 289 4.23 6.81 -0.32
C TRP A 289 4.69 5.50 0.33
N PHE A 290 3.86 4.45 0.28
CA PHE A 290 4.10 3.22 1.04
C PHE A 290 5.42 2.52 0.73
N PRO A 291 5.87 2.38 -0.54
CA PRO A 291 7.19 1.85 -0.85
C PRO A 291 8.36 2.55 -0.16
N PHE A 292 8.25 3.86 0.12
CA PHE A 292 9.30 4.63 0.80
C PHE A 292 9.37 4.37 2.30
N THR A 293 8.31 3.83 2.90
CA THR A 293 8.34 3.45 4.33
C THR A 293 8.91 2.06 4.56
N LEU A 294 9.11 1.29 3.48
CA LEU A 294 9.68 -0.05 3.56
C LEU A 294 11.22 0.01 3.60
N PRO A 295 11.87 -0.78 4.47
CA PRO A 295 13.32 -0.77 4.61
C PRO A 295 13.99 -1.23 3.32
N ASN A 296 15.07 -0.55 2.95
CA ASN A 296 15.88 -0.95 1.83
C ASN A 296 16.83 -2.08 2.26
N ARG A 297 16.85 -3.21 1.54
CA ARG A 297 17.71 -4.37 1.87
C ARG A 297 19.20 -4.02 1.93
N CYS A 298 19.65 -3.04 1.15
CA CYS A 298 21.07 -2.74 1.00
C CYS A 298 21.63 -1.88 2.15
N ASP A 299 20.81 -1.08 2.82
CA ASP A 299 21.30 -0.09 3.79
C ASP A 299 21.53 -0.73 5.18
N ASN A 300 20.84 -1.83 5.47
CA ASN A 300 20.93 -2.52 6.76
C ASN A 300 22.19 -3.38 6.93
N VAL A 301 22.84 -3.81 5.84
CA VAL A 301 24.05 -4.66 5.92
C VAL A 301 25.28 -3.84 6.32
N VAL A 302 25.43 -2.63 5.77
CA VAL A 302 26.58 -1.76 6.06
C VAL A 302 26.54 -1.25 7.52
N SER A 303 25.34 -0.97 8.02
CA SER A 303 25.15 -0.43 9.38
C SER A 303 25.41 -1.47 10.47
N GLN A 304 25.28 -2.77 10.18
CA GLN A 304 25.56 -3.84 11.15
C GLN A 304 27.05 -4.21 11.21
N GLN A 305 27.82 -3.98 10.14
CA GLN A 305 29.26 -4.26 10.12
C GLN A 305 30.11 -3.18 10.78
N LEU A 306 29.58 -1.95 10.95
CA LEU A 306 30.30 -0.84 11.58
C LEU A 306 30.14 -0.77 13.12
N ILE A 307 29.32 -1.65 13.70
CA ILE A 307 29.05 -1.69 15.15
C ILE A 307 29.66 -2.94 15.81
N MET A 308 30.29 -3.82 15.03
CA MET A 308 31.12 -4.93 15.51
C MET A 308 32.59 -4.60 15.30
#